data_AF-A0A3P8IXV9-F1
#
_entry.id   AF-A0A3P8IXV9-F1
#
_cell.length_a   1.000
_cell.length_b   1.000
_cell.length_c   1.000
_cell.angle_alpha   90.00
_cell.angle_beta   90.00
_cell.angle_gamma   90.00
#
_symmetry.space_group_name_H-M   'P 1'
#
loop_
_entity.id
_entity.type
_entity.pdbx_description
1 polymer ?
#
loop_
_entity_poly.entity_id
_entity_poly.type
_entity_poly.pdbx_seq_one_letter_code
_entity_poly.pdbx_strand_id
1 'polypeptide(L)'
;MQYDVFLDGCVDVSQDFGCGGGNPCANGGRCVPVMRVEKDSSGVEVESPSFNCSCPPAFHGETCELETDRCAEENVCGDFQCLRDPTDLDNGYRCICPPSYKRKSAGEPQCVPLPACGETEKHSLGEGLYISNPSATQQPCLNKGQCIQDENEPTMYTCICQPGYAGKDCEIEPPAAVWSPWSSWSQCIWPEPQEICYKRPYQEETRVCISYTPGQRCVGPQRRQRHTACDINSGSASSYTGITYLKRERLRKAMELCDIAGKRIQASINEEQLGEVLVSLDALDDYSSRGQESPPFLNLPEALRTGDLQAVNWPKAQDLLFMTLWIYAVLIHLSLIILWIYYIHRWRTVPFVPKR
;
A
#
# COMPACT_ATOMS: atom_id res chain seq x y z
N MET A 1 68.83 13.42 1.69
CA MET A 1 67.77 13.66 2.68
C MET A 1 67.33 15.11 2.61
N GLN A 2 66.03 15.35 2.51
CA GLN A 2 65.43 16.68 2.60
C GLN A 2 64.46 16.70 3.78
N TYR A 3 64.43 17.79 4.53
CA TYR A 3 63.63 17.92 5.75
C TYR A 3 62.19 18.31 5.37
N ASP A 4 61.23 17.45 5.73
CA ASP A 4 59.80 17.65 5.48
C ASP A 4 59.12 18.25 6.71
N VAL A 5 58.51 19.42 6.53
CA VAL A 5 57.89 20.23 7.60
C VAL A 5 56.56 19.63 8.08
N PHE A 6 55.87 18.83 7.25
CA PHE A 6 54.60 18.21 7.62
C PHE A 6 54.78 16.94 8.47
N LEU A 7 55.89 16.22 8.25
CA LEU A 7 56.23 14.98 8.95
C LEU A 7 57.28 15.17 10.07
N ASP A 8 57.81 16.38 10.22
CA ASP A 8 58.85 16.79 11.18
C ASP A 8 60.04 15.80 11.25
N GLY A 9 60.64 15.53 10.09
CA GLY A 9 61.74 14.58 9.97
C GLY A 9 62.51 14.67 8.66
N CYS A 10 63.74 14.16 8.66
CA CYS A 10 64.53 13.98 7.45
C CYS A 10 64.10 12.69 6.74
N VAL A 11 63.51 12.83 5.56
CA VAL A 11 63.16 11.66 4.72
C VAL A 11 64.34 11.38 3.79
N ASP A 12 64.72 10.11 3.69
CA ASP A 12 65.79 9.70 2.78
C ASP A 12 65.29 9.76 1.34
N VAL A 13 66.01 10.53 0.50
CA VAL A 13 65.68 10.74 -0.93
C VAL A 13 66.45 9.71 -1.76
N SER A 14 66.68 8.53 -1.20
CA SER A 14 67.16 7.40 -1.96
C SER A 14 65.93 6.64 -2.42
N GLN A 15 65.59 6.80 -3.71
CA GLN A 15 64.70 5.96 -4.54
C GLN A 15 63.30 6.50 -4.86
N ASP A 16 63.22 7.65 -5.54
CA ASP A 16 62.20 7.83 -6.60
C ASP A 16 62.59 6.96 -7.80
N PHE A 17 62.49 5.64 -7.65
CA PHE A 17 62.75 4.73 -8.75
C PHE A 17 61.67 4.92 -9.81
N GLY A 18 62.05 5.38 -10.99
CA GLY A 18 61.23 5.35 -12.21
C GLY A 18 60.15 6.43 -12.33
N CYS A 19 59.38 6.73 -11.27
CA CYS A 19 58.22 7.62 -11.36
C CYS A 19 58.50 9.10 -11.05
N GLY A 20 59.71 9.44 -10.58
CA GLY A 20 60.16 10.82 -10.31
C GLY A 20 59.28 11.64 -9.34
N GLY A 21 59.68 12.89 -9.09
CA GLY A 21 58.89 13.84 -8.28
C GLY A 21 57.64 14.40 -9.00
N GLY A 22 57.43 14.07 -10.27
CA GLY A 22 56.25 14.41 -11.06
C GLY A 22 55.77 13.19 -11.84
N ASN A 23 54.47 12.86 -11.74
CA ASN A 23 53.89 11.70 -12.41
C ASN A 23 54.02 11.84 -13.95
N PRO A 24 54.78 10.95 -14.63
CA PRO A 24 54.97 11.02 -16.08
C PRO A 24 53.76 10.54 -16.88
N CYS A 25 52.79 9.86 -16.24
CA CYS A 25 51.60 9.36 -16.90
C CYS A 25 50.54 10.47 -17.02
N ALA A 26 50.11 10.76 -18.25
CA ALA A 26 49.09 11.74 -18.56
C ALA A 26 47.68 11.27 -18.18
N ASN A 27 46.71 12.19 -18.20
CA ASN A 27 45.27 11.91 -18.12
C ASN A 27 44.82 11.09 -16.89
N GLY A 28 45.52 11.24 -15.76
CA GLY A 28 45.19 10.51 -14.53
C GLY A 28 45.74 9.08 -14.48
N GLY A 29 46.64 8.71 -15.40
CA GLY A 29 47.34 7.43 -15.37
C GLY A 29 48.17 7.24 -14.10
N ARG A 30 48.18 6.00 -13.59
CA ARG A 30 48.96 5.63 -12.41
C ARG A 30 50.35 5.16 -12.82
N CYS A 31 51.39 5.85 -12.35
CA CYS A 31 52.77 5.41 -12.57
C CYS A 31 53.12 4.21 -11.71
N VAL A 32 53.69 3.19 -12.34
CA VAL A 32 54.18 1.96 -11.71
C VAL A 32 55.70 1.89 -11.96
N PRO A 33 56.53 1.97 -10.92
CA PRO A 33 57.97 1.91 -11.08
C PRO A 33 58.43 0.48 -11.38
N VAL A 34 59.35 0.32 -12.33
CA VAL A 34 59.86 -0.99 -12.78
C VAL A 34 61.38 -0.92 -13.02
N MET A 35 62.08 -2.05 -12.89
CA MET A 35 63.50 -2.15 -13.22
C MET A 35 63.65 -2.80 -14.60
N ARG A 36 64.35 -2.14 -15.52
CA ARG A 36 64.65 -2.71 -16.85
C ARG A 36 66.11 -3.17 -16.87
N VAL A 37 66.31 -4.41 -17.31
CA VAL A 37 67.64 -4.99 -17.52
C VAL A 37 67.99 -4.79 -18.99
N GLU A 38 68.92 -3.88 -19.27
CA GLU A 38 69.46 -3.69 -20.61
C GLU A 38 70.86 -4.29 -20.70
N LYS A 39 71.17 -4.98 -21.81
CA LYS A 39 72.52 -5.46 -22.07
C LYS A 39 73.32 -4.35 -22.72
N ASP A 40 74.40 -3.93 -22.06
CA ASP A 40 75.37 -3.04 -22.68
C ASP A 40 76.02 -3.73 -23.90
N SER A 41 76.61 -2.94 -24.79
CA SER A 41 77.47 -3.33 -25.92
C SER A 41 78.54 -4.39 -25.58
N SER A 42 78.87 -4.53 -24.30
CA SER A 42 79.79 -5.51 -23.71
C SER A 42 79.13 -6.83 -23.24
N GLY A 43 77.80 -6.96 -23.37
CA GLY A 43 77.01 -8.11 -22.92
C GLY A 43 76.69 -8.14 -21.43
N VAL A 44 77.02 -7.08 -20.69
CA VAL A 44 76.76 -6.93 -19.25
C VAL A 44 75.33 -6.46 -19.02
N GLU A 45 74.59 -7.16 -18.17
CA GLU A 45 73.23 -6.81 -17.75
C GLU A 45 73.29 -5.64 -16.76
N VAL A 46 72.77 -4.49 -17.17
CA VAL A 46 72.69 -3.26 -16.36
C VAL A 46 71.23 -3.02 -15.98
N GLU A 47 70.95 -3.02 -14.68
CA GLU A 47 69.64 -2.69 -14.13
C GLU A 47 69.45 -1.16 -14.08
N SER A 48 68.48 -0.65 -14.84
CA SER A 48 68.13 0.77 -14.90
C SER A 48 66.70 1.00 -14.37
N PRO A 49 66.47 2.07 -13.59
CA PRO A 49 65.14 2.43 -13.12
C PRO A 49 64.30 2.98 -14.28
N SER A 50 63.12 2.42 -14.47
CA SER A 50 62.15 2.78 -15.50
C SER A 50 60.76 2.87 -14.90
N PHE A 51 59.77 3.31 -15.67
CA PHE A 51 58.37 3.28 -15.28
C PHE A 51 57.51 2.56 -16.31
N ASN A 52 56.30 2.20 -15.89
CA ASN A 52 55.21 1.81 -16.75
C ASN A 52 53.94 2.58 -16.32
N CYS A 53 53.09 2.94 -17.27
CA CYS A 53 51.86 3.65 -16.98
C CYS A 53 50.66 2.71 -17.01
N SER A 54 49.87 2.71 -15.93
CA SER A 54 48.55 2.10 -15.92
C SER A 54 47.54 3.15 -16.35
N CYS A 55 47.11 3.09 -17.61
CA CYS A 55 46.22 4.08 -18.22
C CYS A 55 44.75 3.85 -17.87
N PRO A 56 43.95 4.92 -17.66
CA PRO A 56 42.50 4.81 -17.56
C PRO A 56 41.90 4.33 -18.89
N PRO A 57 40.70 3.71 -18.89
CA PRO A 57 40.14 3.05 -20.07
C PRO A 57 39.91 3.95 -21.30
N ALA A 58 39.75 5.26 -21.09
CA ALA A 58 39.60 6.25 -22.16
C ALA A 58 40.92 6.64 -22.84
N PHE A 59 42.07 6.13 -22.38
CA PHE A 59 43.39 6.52 -22.86
C PHE A 59 44.32 5.31 -23.04
N HIS A 60 45.29 5.43 -23.95
CA HIS A 60 46.30 4.41 -24.22
C HIS A 60 47.65 5.07 -24.59
N GLY A 61 48.66 4.26 -24.89
CA GLY A 61 50.04 4.73 -25.15
C GLY A 61 50.98 4.43 -23.99
N GLU A 62 52.27 4.73 -24.17
CA GLU A 62 53.29 4.45 -23.15
C GLU A 62 53.15 5.39 -21.94
N THR A 63 52.60 6.58 -22.16
CA THR A 63 52.36 7.61 -21.15
C THR A 63 50.89 8.03 -21.03
N CYS A 64 49.96 7.24 -21.56
CA CYS A 64 48.52 7.54 -21.58
C CYS A 64 48.13 8.82 -22.35
N GLU A 65 48.90 9.16 -23.37
CA GLU A 65 48.76 10.38 -24.19
C GLU A 65 47.77 10.24 -25.35
N LEU A 66 47.44 9.00 -25.74
CA LEU A 66 46.56 8.72 -26.87
C LEU A 66 45.14 8.44 -26.38
N GLU A 67 44.15 8.81 -27.18
CA GLU A 67 42.74 8.62 -26.85
C GLU A 67 42.24 7.24 -27.30
N THR A 68 41.55 6.53 -26.40
CA THR A 68 40.82 5.30 -26.71
C THR A 68 39.34 5.63 -26.87
N ASP A 69 38.70 5.15 -27.94
CA ASP A 69 37.25 5.19 -28.10
C ASP A 69 36.65 3.78 -28.19
N ARG A 70 36.30 3.23 -27.03
CA ARG A 70 35.63 1.93 -26.94
C ARG A 70 34.27 1.88 -27.62
N CYS A 71 33.58 3.02 -27.78
CA CYS A 71 32.29 3.04 -28.47
C CYS A 71 32.44 2.78 -29.97
N ALA A 72 33.61 3.08 -30.55
CA ALA A 72 33.91 2.84 -31.96
C ALA A 72 34.47 1.43 -32.21
N GLU A 73 35.17 0.87 -31.22
CA GLU A 73 35.86 -0.42 -31.32
C GLU A 73 34.97 -1.60 -30.94
N GLU A 74 34.07 -1.42 -29.96
CA GLU A 74 33.26 -2.50 -29.37
C GLU A 74 31.80 -2.06 -29.17
N ASN A 75 30.87 -3.03 -29.26
CA ASN A 75 29.47 -2.77 -28.93
C ASN A 75 29.19 -2.90 -27.43
N VAL A 76 29.75 -1.98 -26.63
CA VAL A 76 29.69 -2.01 -25.15
C VAL A 76 28.31 -1.67 -24.57
N CYS A 77 27.50 -0.87 -25.29
CA CYS A 77 26.17 -0.43 -24.86
C CYS A 77 25.02 -1.26 -25.47
N GLY A 78 25.33 -2.29 -26.26
CA GLY A 78 24.34 -3.13 -26.92
C GLY A 78 23.52 -2.37 -27.96
N ASP A 79 22.21 -2.26 -27.75
CA ASP A 79 21.32 -1.53 -28.66
C ASP A 79 21.22 -0.02 -28.33
N PHE A 80 21.88 0.43 -27.26
CA PHE A 80 21.78 1.81 -26.77
C PHE A 80 22.94 2.68 -27.21
N GLN A 81 22.71 3.99 -27.25
CA GLN A 81 23.70 4.96 -27.67
C GLN A 81 24.90 5.00 -26.70
N CYS A 82 26.10 4.85 -27.24
CA CYS A 82 27.36 4.96 -26.52
C CYS A 82 27.98 6.34 -26.73
N LEU A 83 28.52 6.94 -25.67
CA LEU A 83 29.33 8.15 -25.75
C LEU A 83 30.64 7.94 -24.99
N ARG A 84 31.76 8.30 -25.62
CA ARG A 84 33.05 8.39 -24.94
C ARG A 84 32.97 9.42 -23.81
N ASP A 85 33.49 9.06 -22.65
CA ASP A 85 33.50 9.91 -21.46
C ASP A 85 34.86 9.82 -20.77
N PRO A 86 35.81 10.70 -21.09
CA PRO A 86 37.14 10.69 -20.50
C PRO A 86 37.16 11.08 -19.01
N THR A 87 36.04 11.55 -18.46
CA THR A 87 35.92 11.89 -17.04
C THR A 87 35.58 10.68 -16.18
N ASP A 88 35.03 9.63 -16.78
CA ASP A 88 34.80 8.34 -16.12
C ASP A 88 36.12 7.53 -16.15
N LEU A 89 36.88 7.62 -15.07
CA LEU A 89 38.18 6.93 -14.95
C LEU A 89 38.06 5.41 -14.85
N ASP A 90 36.87 4.89 -14.53
CA ASP A 90 36.63 3.46 -14.34
C ASP A 90 36.19 2.77 -15.64
N ASN A 91 35.45 3.48 -16.50
CA ASN A 91 34.89 2.92 -17.74
C ASN A 91 35.40 3.61 -19.00
N GLY A 92 35.62 4.92 -18.97
CA GLY A 92 36.01 5.74 -20.12
C GLY A 92 34.89 6.02 -21.15
N TYR A 93 33.66 5.58 -20.88
CA TYR A 93 32.47 5.79 -21.70
C TYR A 93 31.21 5.72 -20.84
N ARG A 94 30.09 6.22 -21.37
CA ARG A 94 28.77 6.06 -20.77
C ARG A 94 27.71 5.70 -21.82
N CYS A 95 26.77 4.84 -21.43
CA CYS A 95 25.60 4.56 -22.24
C CYS A 95 24.49 5.56 -21.91
N ILE A 96 23.82 6.08 -22.95
CA ILE A 96 22.61 6.88 -22.79
C ILE A 96 21.42 5.94 -22.75
N CYS A 97 20.84 5.78 -21.57
CA CYS A 97 19.66 4.95 -21.39
C CYS A 97 18.37 5.76 -21.69
N PRO A 98 17.41 5.18 -22.45
CA PRO A 98 16.10 5.79 -22.63
C PRO A 98 15.30 5.81 -21.32
N PRO A 99 14.17 6.55 -21.24
CA PRO A 99 13.44 6.76 -19.99
C PRO A 99 12.95 5.50 -19.26
N SER A 100 12.80 4.37 -19.96
CA SER A 100 12.39 3.07 -19.38
C SER A 100 13.56 2.20 -18.91
N TYR A 101 14.80 2.70 -18.98
CA TYR A 101 16.01 1.98 -18.62
C TYR A 101 16.88 2.84 -17.69
N LYS A 102 17.69 2.18 -16.87
CA LYS A 102 18.70 2.82 -16.03
C LYS A 102 20.06 2.17 -16.21
N ARG A 103 21.11 2.83 -15.73
CA ARG A 103 22.43 2.20 -15.60
C ARG A 103 22.36 1.08 -14.57
N LYS A 104 23.01 -0.04 -14.87
CA LYS A 104 23.09 -1.20 -13.99
C LYS A 104 23.80 -0.87 -12.68
N SER A 105 24.95 -0.19 -12.75
CA SER A 105 25.66 0.36 -11.60
C SER A 105 26.64 1.47 -12.02
N ALA A 106 27.33 2.09 -11.05
CA ALA A 106 28.38 3.07 -11.36
C ALA A 106 29.59 2.45 -12.08
N GLY A 107 29.94 1.20 -11.76
CA GLY A 107 31.04 0.46 -12.39
C GLY A 107 30.62 -0.37 -13.62
N GLU A 108 29.35 -0.30 -14.01
CA GLU A 108 28.83 -1.03 -15.18
C GLU A 108 27.77 -0.16 -15.88
N PRO A 109 28.17 0.66 -16.87
CA PRO A 109 27.32 1.70 -17.47
C PRO A 109 26.23 1.14 -18.40
N GLN A 110 26.09 -0.18 -18.51
CA GLN A 110 25.07 -0.84 -19.33
C GLN A 110 23.65 -0.48 -18.88
N CYS A 111 22.75 -0.37 -19.85
CA CYS A 111 21.35 -0.05 -19.60
C CYS A 111 20.54 -1.31 -19.29
N VAL A 112 19.85 -1.33 -18.15
CA VAL A 112 18.91 -2.37 -17.74
C VAL A 112 17.49 -1.80 -17.63
N PRO A 113 16.44 -2.57 -17.94
CA PRO A 113 15.07 -2.09 -17.81
C PRO A 113 14.77 -1.62 -16.38
N LEU A 114 13.99 -0.54 -16.26
CA LEU A 114 13.44 -0.14 -14.97
C LEU A 114 12.41 -1.18 -14.50
N PRO A 115 12.33 -1.43 -13.18
CA PRO A 115 11.29 -2.29 -12.63
C PRO A 115 9.92 -1.66 -12.84
N ALA A 116 8.95 -2.48 -13.23
CA ALA A 116 7.59 -2.06 -13.53
C ALA A 116 6.88 -1.44 -12.32
N CYS A 117 7.20 -1.86 -11.09
CA CYS A 117 6.65 -1.26 -9.86
C CYS A 117 7.45 -0.07 -9.31
N GLY A 118 8.46 0.40 -10.04
CA GLY A 118 9.38 1.44 -9.57
C GLY A 118 10.41 0.94 -8.56
N GLU A 119 11.36 1.80 -8.21
CA GLU A 119 12.44 1.48 -7.27
C GLU A 119 12.14 2.05 -5.89
N THR A 120 12.09 1.18 -4.88
CA THR A 120 12.11 1.59 -3.48
C THR A 120 13.57 1.68 -3.04
N GLU A 121 14.14 2.88 -3.02
CA GLU A 121 15.45 3.06 -2.39
C GLU A 121 15.30 2.99 -0.86
N LYS A 122 16.01 2.05 -0.23
CA LYS A 122 16.22 2.06 1.22
C LYS A 122 17.25 3.14 1.54
N HIS A 123 16.81 4.35 1.88
CA HIS A 123 17.70 5.32 2.49
C HIS A 123 18.03 4.88 3.92
N SER A 124 19.31 4.61 4.19
CA SER A 124 19.85 4.19 5.50
C SER A 124 19.86 5.31 6.56
N LEU A 125 18.97 6.31 6.48
CA LEU A 125 18.97 7.46 7.37
C LEU A 125 17.55 7.81 7.84
N GLY A 126 16.95 6.93 8.64
CA GLY A 126 15.85 7.26 9.55
C GLY A 126 14.45 7.45 8.91
N GLU A 127 13.54 6.56 9.31
CA GLU A 127 12.07 6.76 9.39
C GLU A 127 11.39 7.55 8.26
N GLY A 128 11.34 6.96 7.06
CA GLY A 128 10.43 7.37 5.99
C GLY A 128 10.83 6.79 4.64
N LEU A 129 9.90 6.07 3.98
CA LEU A 129 10.06 5.62 2.60
C LEU A 129 9.69 6.78 1.67
N TYR A 130 10.67 7.52 1.14
CA TYR A 130 10.44 8.52 0.11
C TYR A 130 10.87 8.00 -1.27
N ILE A 131 10.04 8.27 -2.27
CA ILE A 131 10.32 7.98 -3.68
C ILE A 131 11.43 8.94 -4.12
N SER A 132 12.64 8.43 -4.33
CA SER A 132 13.84 9.24 -4.63
C SER A 132 13.91 9.73 -6.07
N ASN A 133 13.00 9.30 -6.95
CA ASN A 133 12.97 9.76 -8.33
C ASN A 133 11.52 9.94 -8.84
N PRO A 134 11.00 11.17 -8.98
CA PRO A 134 9.67 11.43 -9.54
C PRO A 134 9.53 11.04 -11.02
N SER A 135 10.61 10.64 -11.69
CA SER A 135 10.59 10.07 -13.05
C SER A 135 10.49 8.54 -13.06
N ALA A 136 10.69 7.86 -11.93
CA ALA A 136 10.63 6.40 -11.78
C ALA A 136 9.34 5.93 -11.10
N THR A 137 8.31 6.78 -11.09
CA THR A 137 6.99 6.46 -10.54
C THR A 137 6.17 5.66 -11.57
N GLN A 138 6.72 4.54 -12.04
CA GLN A 138 5.90 3.54 -12.71
C GLN A 138 5.17 2.78 -11.60
N GLN A 139 4.01 3.30 -11.21
CA GLN A 139 3.04 2.54 -10.44
C GLN A 139 1.89 2.18 -11.38
N PRO A 140 1.99 1.04 -12.08
CA PRO A 140 1.02 0.65 -13.10
C PRO A 140 -0.36 0.36 -12.47
N CYS A 141 -0.40 -0.06 -11.22
CA CYS A 141 -1.64 -0.35 -10.51
C CYS A 141 -2.39 0.95 -10.13
N LEU A 142 -3.49 1.21 -10.82
CA LEU A 142 -4.39 2.33 -10.61
C LEU A 142 -5.22 2.15 -9.32
N ASN A 143 -5.98 3.17 -8.96
CA ASN A 143 -6.95 3.13 -7.85
C ASN A 143 -6.37 2.65 -6.51
N LYS A 144 -5.11 3.03 -6.24
CA LYS A 144 -4.35 2.64 -5.04
C LYS A 144 -4.13 1.13 -4.92
N GLY A 145 -4.05 0.42 -6.05
CA GLY A 145 -3.62 -0.97 -6.10
C GLY A 145 -2.16 -1.14 -5.67
N GLN A 146 -1.86 -2.28 -5.06
CA GLN A 146 -0.50 -2.64 -4.67
C GLN A 146 0.20 -3.33 -5.84
N CYS A 147 1.35 -2.79 -6.25
CA CYS A 147 2.16 -3.38 -7.31
C CYS A 147 3.10 -4.42 -6.73
N ILE A 148 3.08 -5.63 -7.29
CA ILE A 148 4.02 -6.71 -6.97
C ILE A 148 4.91 -6.91 -8.17
N GLN A 149 6.20 -6.66 -7.97
CA GLN A 149 7.24 -6.85 -8.97
C GLN A 149 7.55 -8.34 -9.13
N ASP A 150 7.68 -8.82 -10.36
CA ASP A 150 8.19 -10.16 -10.62
C ASP A 150 9.70 -10.24 -10.30
N GLU A 151 10.14 -11.34 -9.69
CA GLU A 151 11.53 -11.52 -9.26
C GLU A 151 12.51 -11.76 -10.41
N ASN A 152 12.03 -12.35 -11.51
CA ASN A 152 12.89 -12.76 -12.63
C ASN A 152 12.83 -11.76 -13.79
N GLU A 153 11.67 -11.14 -14.01
CA GLU A 153 11.44 -10.23 -15.12
C GLU A 153 11.14 -8.81 -14.63
N PRO A 154 12.08 -7.84 -14.79
CA PRO A 154 11.90 -6.49 -14.25
C PRO A 154 10.70 -5.75 -14.87
N THR A 155 10.30 -6.09 -16.09
CA THR A 155 9.15 -5.49 -16.76
C THR A 155 7.81 -6.14 -16.39
N MET A 156 7.81 -7.29 -15.72
CA MET A 156 6.60 -8.01 -15.34
C MET A 156 6.16 -7.62 -13.93
N TYR A 157 4.85 -7.52 -13.76
CA TYR A 157 4.24 -7.17 -12.48
C TYR A 157 2.86 -7.80 -12.36
N THR A 158 2.37 -7.87 -11.12
CA THR A 158 1.01 -8.24 -10.79
C THR A 158 0.42 -7.18 -9.86
N CYS A 159 -0.79 -6.72 -10.16
CA CYS A 159 -1.51 -5.80 -9.28
C CYS A 159 -2.43 -6.55 -8.33
N ILE A 160 -2.32 -6.24 -7.04
CA ILE A 160 -3.36 -6.56 -6.06
C ILE A 160 -4.28 -5.35 -5.96
N CYS A 161 -5.49 -5.51 -6.49
CA CYS A 161 -6.47 -4.44 -6.51
C CYS A 161 -7.13 -4.24 -5.15
N GLN A 162 -7.46 -2.97 -4.87
CA GLN A 162 -8.37 -2.65 -3.79
C GLN A 162 -9.72 -3.36 -4.02
N PRO A 163 -10.45 -3.79 -2.97
CA PRO A 163 -11.64 -4.57 -3.19
C PRO A 163 -12.68 -3.80 -4.02
N GLY A 164 -13.42 -4.53 -4.86
CA GLY A 164 -14.35 -3.94 -5.83
C GLY A 164 -13.70 -3.45 -7.11
N TYR A 165 -12.41 -3.11 -7.11
CA TYR A 165 -11.68 -2.81 -8.35
C TYR A 165 -11.16 -4.10 -8.99
N ALA A 166 -11.12 -4.10 -10.32
CA ALA A 166 -10.68 -5.25 -11.11
C ALA A 166 -9.89 -4.78 -12.35
N GLY A 167 -9.42 -5.74 -13.15
CA GLY A 167 -8.59 -5.48 -14.31
C GLY A 167 -7.12 -5.81 -14.06
N LYS A 168 -6.30 -5.71 -15.10
CA LYS A 168 -4.86 -6.02 -15.00
C LYS A 168 -4.14 -5.00 -14.13
N ASP A 169 -4.58 -3.75 -14.25
CA ASP A 169 -3.99 -2.56 -13.64
C ASP A 169 -4.96 -1.92 -12.64
N CYS A 170 -5.98 -2.65 -12.19
CA CYS A 170 -7.05 -2.16 -11.31
C CYS A 170 -7.85 -0.98 -11.88
N GLU A 171 -7.94 -0.92 -13.21
CA GLU A 171 -8.60 0.13 -13.99
C GLU A 171 -10.13 0.04 -13.98
N ILE A 172 -10.68 -1.15 -13.69
CA ILE A 172 -12.13 -1.40 -13.71
C ILE A 172 -12.70 -1.02 -12.35
N GLU A 173 -13.51 0.04 -12.33
CA GLU A 173 -14.18 0.51 -11.12
C GLU A 173 -15.34 -0.40 -10.71
N PRO A 174 -15.62 -0.54 -9.41
CA PRO A 174 -16.80 -1.24 -8.94
C PRO A 174 -18.08 -0.52 -9.39
N PRO A 175 -19.19 -1.25 -9.60
CA PRO A 175 -20.49 -0.62 -9.80
C PRO A 175 -20.87 0.22 -8.58
N ALA A 176 -21.51 1.37 -8.83
CA ALA A 176 -21.96 2.27 -7.78
C ALA A 176 -22.91 1.55 -6.81
N ALA A 177 -22.77 1.84 -5.51
CA ALA A 177 -23.65 1.29 -4.50
C ALA A 177 -25.08 1.80 -4.67
N VAL A 178 -26.07 0.92 -4.47
CA VAL A 178 -27.49 1.24 -4.60
C VAL A 178 -28.12 1.27 -3.22
N TRP A 179 -28.95 2.29 -2.98
CA TRP A 179 -29.74 2.37 -1.75
C TRP A 179 -30.92 1.41 -1.81
N SER A 180 -31.22 0.77 -0.67
CA SER A 180 -32.47 0.04 -0.51
C SER A 180 -33.67 0.98 -0.71
N PRO A 181 -34.87 0.41 -1.01
CA PRO A 181 -36.10 1.12 -0.75
C PRO A 181 -36.14 1.61 0.71
N TRP A 182 -36.87 2.70 0.95
CA TRP A 182 -37.16 3.17 2.30
C TRP A 182 -37.98 2.13 3.06
N SER A 183 -37.71 1.98 4.36
CA SER A 183 -38.59 1.22 5.24
C SER A 183 -39.96 1.90 5.33
N SER A 184 -40.98 1.19 5.81
CA SER A 184 -42.20 1.86 6.25
C SER A 184 -41.92 2.79 7.44
N TRP A 185 -42.68 3.87 7.57
CA TRP A 185 -42.66 4.74 8.74
C TRP A 185 -42.83 3.97 10.06
N SER A 186 -42.02 4.33 11.05
CA SER A 186 -42.12 3.80 12.41
C SER A 186 -43.41 4.25 13.12
N GLN A 187 -43.71 3.63 14.26
CA GLN A 187 -44.63 4.23 15.23
C GLN A 187 -44.04 5.55 15.77
N CYS A 188 -44.88 6.41 16.34
CA CYS A 188 -44.43 7.67 16.94
C CYS A 188 -43.38 7.43 18.03
N ILE A 189 -42.23 8.07 17.90
CA ILE A 189 -41.14 8.07 18.86
C ILE A 189 -41.34 9.28 19.76
N TRP A 190 -41.57 9.01 21.04
CA TRP A 190 -41.88 10.04 22.03
C TRP A 190 -40.69 10.31 22.96
N PRO A 191 -40.33 11.59 23.17
CA PRO A 191 -39.29 11.98 24.12
C PRO A 191 -39.69 11.68 25.56
N GLU A 192 -38.75 11.81 26.50
CA GLU A 192 -39.10 11.76 27.91
C GLU A 192 -39.86 13.02 28.36
N PRO A 193 -40.67 12.97 29.43
CA PRO A 193 -41.49 14.11 29.87
C PRO A 193 -40.70 15.40 30.11
N GLN A 194 -39.47 15.31 30.63
CA GLN A 194 -38.63 16.50 30.81
C GLN A 194 -38.06 17.07 29.49
N GLU A 195 -38.09 16.31 28.40
CA GLU A 195 -37.51 16.69 27.12
C GLU A 195 -38.54 17.25 26.13
N ILE A 196 -39.83 17.06 26.40
CA ILE A 196 -40.92 17.43 25.48
C ILE A 196 -41.01 18.94 25.19
N CYS A 197 -40.44 19.78 26.07
CA CYS A 197 -40.41 21.22 25.85
C CYS A 197 -39.48 21.63 24.70
N TYR A 198 -38.48 20.79 24.36
CA TYR A 198 -37.45 21.13 23.36
C TYR A 198 -37.23 20.03 22.32
N LYS A 199 -37.82 18.84 22.49
CA LYS A 199 -37.86 17.76 21.50
C LYS A 199 -39.30 17.49 21.09
N ARG A 200 -39.56 17.45 19.78
CA ARG A 200 -40.86 17.06 19.23
C ARG A 200 -40.92 15.55 19.01
N PRO A 201 -42.10 14.92 19.19
CA PRO A 201 -42.29 13.53 18.77
C PRO A 201 -42.28 13.43 17.24
N TYR A 202 -41.79 12.31 16.72
CA TYR A 202 -41.66 12.11 15.27
C TYR A 202 -41.82 10.64 14.90
N GLN A 203 -42.11 10.38 13.62
CA GLN A 203 -41.92 9.07 13.00
C GLN A 203 -40.64 9.09 12.20
N GLU A 204 -39.98 7.95 12.08
CA GLU A 204 -38.79 7.79 11.25
C GLU A 204 -38.93 6.66 10.24
N GLU A 205 -38.35 6.85 9.05
CA GLU A 205 -38.05 5.78 8.11
C GLU A 205 -36.55 5.79 7.80
N THR A 206 -36.01 4.61 7.52
CA THR A 206 -34.57 4.44 7.25
C THR A 206 -34.36 3.66 5.96
N ARG A 207 -33.22 3.91 5.32
CA ARG A 207 -32.72 3.09 4.23
C ARG A 207 -31.24 2.80 4.40
N VAL A 208 -30.85 1.62 3.98
CA VAL A 208 -29.48 1.14 4.04
C VAL A 208 -28.91 1.02 2.65
N CYS A 209 -27.60 1.12 2.55
CA CYS A 209 -26.92 0.83 1.29
C CYS A 209 -26.82 -0.69 1.13
N ILE A 210 -27.08 -1.18 -0.08
CA ILE A 210 -27.01 -2.60 -0.44
C ILE A 210 -25.75 -2.82 -1.28
N SER A 211 -25.00 -3.88 -0.99
CA SER A 211 -23.93 -4.38 -1.84
C SER A 211 -24.34 -5.68 -2.55
N TYR A 212 -23.90 -5.84 -3.80
CA TYR A 212 -24.25 -7.00 -4.63
C TYR A 212 -23.09 -7.97 -4.83
N THR A 213 -21.86 -7.59 -4.48
CA THR A 213 -20.68 -8.46 -4.59
C THR A 213 -20.07 -8.78 -3.22
N PRO A 214 -19.61 -10.02 -2.99
CA PRO A 214 -18.84 -10.36 -1.80
C PRO A 214 -17.64 -9.42 -1.64
N GLY A 215 -17.47 -8.81 -0.46
CA GLY A 215 -16.37 -7.89 -0.16
C GLY A 215 -16.69 -6.39 -0.29
N GLN A 216 -17.84 -6.01 -0.87
CA GLN A 216 -18.33 -4.65 -0.83
C GLN A 216 -19.02 -4.35 0.51
N ARG A 217 -18.58 -3.29 1.21
CA ARG A 217 -19.20 -2.80 2.45
C ARG A 217 -19.62 -1.35 2.27
N CYS A 218 -20.86 -1.05 2.63
CA CYS A 218 -21.35 0.32 2.69
C CYS A 218 -20.73 1.06 3.87
N VAL A 219 -20.15 2.22 3.59
CA VAL A 219 -19.54 3.13 4.56
C VAL A 219 -20.42 4.38 4.64
N GLY A 220 -20.49 5.00 5.80
CA GLY A 220 -21.38 6.14 6.04
C GLY A 220 -22.68 5.75 6.75
N PRO A 221 -23.37 6.75 7.34
CA PRO A 221 -24.55 6.50 8.15
C PRO A 221 -25.73 6.04 7.30
N GLN A 222 -26.59 5.19 7.88
CA GLN A 222 -27.92 4.95 7.33
C GLN A 222 -28.63 6.29 7.10
N ARG A 223 -29.31 6.42 5.96
CA ARG A 223 -30.13 7.60 5.70
C ARG A 223 -31.44 7.45 6.47
N ARG A 224 -31.87 8.53 7.11
CA ARG A 224 -33.11 8.59 7.89
C ARG A 224 -33.93 9.80 7.49
N GLN A 225 -35.24 9.68 7.50
CA GLN A 225 -36.16 10.80 7.35
C GLN A 225 -37.04 10.86 8.58
N ARG A 226 -37.34 12.07 9.07
CA ARG A 226 -38.16 12.26 10.26
C ARG A 226 -39.34 13.18 9.96
N HIS A 227 -40.53 12.73 10.35
CA HIS A 227 -41.77 13.46 10.12
C HIS A 227 -42.49 13.75 11.44
N THR A 228 -42.79 15.02 11.72
CA THR A 228 -43.33 15.48 13.02
C THR A 228 -44.86 15.48 13.10
N ALA A 229 -45.55 14.48 12.56
CA ALA A 229 -47.02 14.41 12.58
C ALA A 229 -47.62 13.80 13.86
N CYS A 230 -46.80 13.51 14.87
CA CYS A 230 -47.26 12.91 16.11
C CYS A 230 -47.80 13.97 17.08
N ASP A 231 -49.10 13.94 17.35
CA ASP A 231 -49.74 14.87 18.29
C ASP A 231 -50.47 14.12 19.41
N ILE A 232 -50.25 14.56 20.65
CA ILE A 232 -50.85 14.01 21.87
C ILE A 232 -52.28 14.49 22.10
N ASN A 233 -52.61 15.66 21.53
CA ASN A 233 -53.87 16.37 21.68
C ASN A 233 -54.87 16.06 20.57
N SER A 234 -54.41 15.51 19.44
CA SER A 234 -55.32 15.07 18.40
C SER A 234 -56.18 13.91 18.89
N GLY A 235 -57.48 13.98 18.61
CA GLY A 235 -58.46 12.95 18.97
C GLY A 235 -58.34 11.66 18.15
N SER A 236 -57.38 11.58 17.23
CA SER A 236 -57.19 10.41 16.39
C SER A 236 -56.28 9.38 17.05
N ALA A 237 -56.76 8.13 17.16
CA ALA A 237 -55.98 7.01 17.67
C ALA A 237 -54.68 6.75 16.88
N SER A 238 -54.58 7.22 15.64
CA SER A 238 -53.37 7.12 14.81
C SER A 238 -52.24 8.05 15.25
N SER A 239 -52.54 9.08 16.03
CA SER A 239 -51.62 10.18 16.37
C SER A 239 -50.80 9.94 17.63
N TYR A 240 -51.24 9.04 18.51
CA TYR A 240 -50.58 8.70 19.78
C TYR A 240 -50.14 7.22 19.86
N THR A 241 -49.75 6.65 18.72
CA THR A 241 -49.22 5.28 18.65
C THR A 241 -47.88 5.16 19.40
N GLY A 242 -47.53 3.95 19.86
CA GLY A 242 -46.22 3.67 20.47
C GLY A 242 -46.02 4.09 21.93
N ILE A 243 -47.07 4.53 22.65
CA ILE A 243 -46.97 4.93 24.07
C ILE A 243 -48.06 4.35 24.97
N THR A 244 -47.72 4.19 26.25
CA THR A 244 -48.67 3.77 27.29
C THR A 244 -49.52 4.94 27.79
N TYR A 245 -50.69 4.65 28.35
CA TYR A 245 -51.58 5.64 28.96
C TYR A 245 -50.86 6.52 30.00
N LEU A 246 -50.05 5.89 30.87
CA LEU A 246 -49.32 6.62 31.91
C LEU A 246 -48.26 7.56 31.33
N LYS A 247 -47.54 7.14 30.28
CA LYS A 247 -46.54 8.00 29.62
C LYS A 247 -47.24 9.16 28.90
N ARG A 248 -48.39 8.89 28.25
CA ARG A 248 -49.22 9.92 27.61
C ARG A 248 -49.63 11.03 28.59
N GLU A 249 -50.17 10.65 29.75
CA GLU A 249 -50.64 11.63 30.74
C GLU A 249 -49.50 12.48 31.32
N ARG A 250 -48.33 11.86 31.53
CA ARG A 250 -47.12 12.59 31.97
C ARG A 250 -46.63 13.57 30.91
N LEU A 251 -46.60 13.17 29.65
CA LEU A 251 -46.21 14.03 28.54
C LEU A 251 -47.18 15.21 28.35
N ARG A 252 -48.49 14.95 28.48
CA ARG A 252 -49.53 16.00 28.41
C ARG A 252 -49.32 17.07 29.49
N LYS A 253 -49.18 16.64 30.75
CA LYS A 253 -48.93 17.57 31.87
C LYS A 253 -47.61 18.33 31.71
N ALA A 254 -46.57 17.65 31.20
CA ALA A 254 -45.29 18.29 30.93
C ALA A 254 -45.41 19.37 29.85
N MET A 255 -46.14 19.14 28.76
CA MET A 255 -46.40 20.15 27.72
C MET A 255 -47.13 21.38 28.27
N GLU A 256 -48.15 21.20 29.09
CA GLU A 256 -48.88 22.31 29.74
C GLU A 256 -47.93 23.17 30.61
N LEU A 257 -46.95 22.55 31.26
CA LEU A 257 -45.92 23.25 32.04
C LEU A 257 -44.90 23.97 31.15
N CYS A 258 -44.58 23.42 29.97
CA CYS A 258 -43.69 24.06 29.00
C CYS A 258 -44.27 25.40 28.50
N ASP A 259 -45.57 25.47 28.21
CA ASP A 259 -46.25 26.69 27.75
C ASP A 259 -46.20 27.83 28.80
N ILE A 260 -46.17 27.46 30.09
CA ILE A 260 -46.04 28.39 31.21
C ILE A 260 -44.59 28.91 31.32
N ALA A 261 -43.60 28.03 31.10
CA ALA A 261 -42.18 28.37 31.15
C ALA A 261 -41.68 29.12 29.90
N GLY A 262 -42.26 28.85 28.72
CA GLY A 262 -41.90 29.44 27.44
C GLY A 262 -42.11 30.95 27.35
N LYS A 263 -42.98 31.53 28.20
CA LYS A 263 -43.12 32.99 28.34
C LYS A 263 -41.90 33.69 28.97
N ARG A 264 -40.94 32.94 29.53
CA ARG A 264 -39.79 33.50 30.26
C ARG A 264 -38.42 33.21 29.63
N ILE A 265 -38.32 32.26 28.70
CA ILE A 265 -37.05 31.83 28.10
C ILE A 265 -37.09 32.12 26.60
N GLN A 266 -36.93 33.40 26.25
CA GLN A 266 -36.51 33.80 24.91
C GLN A 266 -35.08 34.33 25.04
N ALA A 267 -34.16 33.43 25.40
CA ALA A 267 -32.74 33.66 25.25
C ALA A 267 -32.29 32.83 24.04
N SER A 268 -31.74 33.53 23.05
CA SER A 268 -31.09 32.97 21.87
C SER A 268 -30.08 31.90 22.30
N ILE A 269 -30.42 30.64 22.10
CA ILE A 269 -29.47 29.53 22.16
C ILE A 269 -28.72 29.56 20.83
N ASN A 270 -27.38 29.58 20.88
CA ASN A 270 -26.52 29.57 19.69
C ASN A 270 -26.93 28.45 18.73
N GLU A 271 -27.15 28.80 17.47
CA GLU A 271 -27.62 27.95 16.36
C GLU A 271 -26.71 26.77 16.00
N GLU A 272 -25.56 26.62 16.68
CA GLU A 272 -24.56 25.59 16.37
C GLU A 272 -24.63 24.36 17.28
N GLN A 273 -25.44 24.37 18.34
CA GLN A 273 -25.66 23.20 19.22
C GLN A 273 -27.07 22.60 19.14
N LEU A 274 -27.92 23.11 18.23
CA LEU A 274 -29.25 22.57 17.97
C LEU A 274 -29.31 22.01 16.54
N GLY A 275 -28.54 20.95 16.28
CA GLY A 275 -28.72 20.16 15.08
C GLY A 275 -30.10 19.49 15.13
N GLU A 276 -31.10 20.13 14.50
CA GLU A 276 -32.47 19.70 14.19
C GLU A 276 -33.50 20.80 14.55
N VAL A 277 -33.53 21.90 13.79
CA VAL A 277 -34.63 22.87 13.85
C VAL A 277 -35.54 22.67 12.65
N LEU A 278 -36.59 21.89 12.85
CA LEU A 278 -37.76 21.84 11.97
C LEU A 278 -38.69 23.00 12.34
N VAL A 279 -38.82 23.97 11.45
CA VAL A 279 -39.46 25.27 11.72
C VAL A 279 -41.01 25.21 11.63
N SER A 280 -41.62 24.09 11.20
CA SER A 280 -43.09 24.01 11.00
C SER A 280 -43.75 22.77 11.63
N LEU A 281 -45.06 22.85 11.88
CA LEU A 281 -45.88 21.79 12.49
C LEU A 281 -45.92 20.49 11.66
N ASP A 282 -45.72 20.57 10.34
CA ASP A 282 -45.72 19.44 9.41
C ASP A 282 -44.37 19.29 8.66
N ALA A 283 -43.27 19.79 9.23
CA ALA A 283 -41.98 19.77 8.56
C ALA A 283 -41.37 18.36 8.53
N LEU A 284 -40.96 17.92 7.34
CA LEU A 284 -40.13 16.75 7.12
C LEU A 284 -38.65 17.15 7.27
N ASP A 285 -37.91 16.51 8.19
CA ASP A 285 -36.45 16.62 8.24
C ASP A 285 -35.84 15.62 7.28
N ASP A 286 -35.29 16.14 6.19
CA ASP A 286 -34.67 15.32 5.17
C ASP A 286 -33.16 15.25 5.34
N TYR A 287 -32.70 14.25 6.09
CA TYR A 287 -31.28 13.88 6.13
C TYR A 287 -30.83 13.10 4.90
N SER A 288 -31.64 12.98 3.84
CA SER A 288 -31.19 12.35 2.60
C SER A 288 -30.05 13.13 1.92
N SER A 289 -29.94 14.44 2.19
CA SER A 289 -28.97 15.36 1.57
C SER A 289 -27.95 15.96 2.54
N ARG A 290 -28.18 15.86 3.87
CA ARG A 290 -27.26 16.37 4.91
C ARG A 290 -26.08 15.40 5.10
N GLY A 291 -25.14 15.49 4.16
CA GLY A 291 -23.90 14.73 4.14
C GLY A 291 -23.40 14.61 2.71
N GLN A 292 -22.32 15.32 2.43
CA GLN A 292 -21.54 15.22 1.20
C GLN A 292 -20.81 13.87 1.17
N GLU A 293 -21.56 12.77 1.06
CA GLU A 293 -21.00 11.47 0.80
C GLU A 293 -21.80 10.88 -0.36
N SER A 294 -21.22 11.04 -1.56
CA SER A 294 -21.40 10.11 -2.66
C SER A 294 -21.48 8.67 -2.12
N PRO A 295 -22.28 7.78 -2.73
CA PRO A 295 -22.42 6.39 -2.28
C PRO A 295 -21.04 5.82 -1.93
N PRO A 296 -20.91 5.15 -0.78
CA PRO A 296 -19.62 4.85 -0.18
C PRO A 296 -18.65 4.25 -1.16
N PHE A 297 -17.52 4.94 -1.34
CA PHE A 297 -16.31 4.28 -1.77
C PHE A 297 -15.79 3.42 -0.62
N LEU A 298 -15.23 2.30 -1.03
CA LEU A 298 -14.77 1.20 -0.21
C LEU A 298 -13.77 1.71 0.86
N ASN A 299 -14.18 1.81 2.12
CA ASN A 299 -13.25 1.98 3.23
C ASN A 299 -13.12 0.63 3.92
N LEU A 300 -11.99 -0.02 3.65
CA LEU A 300 -11.53 -1.17 4.39
C LEU A 300 -11.13 -0.75 5.82
N PRO A 301 -11.24 -1.65 6.82
CA PRO A 301 -10.63 -1.46 8.13
C PRO A 301 -9.15 -1.04 8.00
N GLU A 302 -8.62 -0.24 8.92
CA GLU A 302 -7.21 0.22 8.93
C GLU A 302 -6.22 -0.92 8.65
N ALA A 303 -6.48 -2.11 9.21
CA ALA A 303 -5.68 -3.33 9.05
C ALA A 303 -5.64 -3.92 7.63
N LEU A 304 -6.61 -3.58 6.77
CA LEU A 304 -6.63 -3.99 5.36
C LEU A 304 -6.28 -2.81 4.42
N ARG A 305 -6.25 -1.58 4.96
CA ARG A 305 -5.87 -0.34 4.26
C ARG A 305 -4.36 -0.23 4.02
N THR A 306 -3.56 -0.86 4.87
CA THR A 306 -2.08 -0.84 4.82
C THR A 306 -1.47 -1.94 3.95
N GLY A 307 -2.29 -2.76 3.26
CA GLY A 307 -1.78 -3.88 2.46
C GLY A 307 -1.17 -5.00 3.29
N ASP A 308 -1.40 -5.00 4.62
CA ASP A 308 -0.81 -5.97 5.53
C ASP A 308 -1.67 -7.24 5.58
N LEU A 309 -1.61 -8.01 4.48
CA LEU A 309 -2.20 -9.35 4.39
C LEU A 309 -1.60 -10.32 5.43
N GLN A 310 -0.57 -9.92 6.19
CA GLN A 310 -0.04 -10.68 7.32
C GLN A 310 -0.96 -10.67 8.56
N ALA A 311 -1.90 -9.72 8.66
CA ALA A 311 -2.86 -9.68 9.76
C ALA A 311 -4.02 -10.68 9.60
N VAL A 312 -4.21 -11.21 8.38
CA VAL A 312 -5.16 -12.28 8.11
C VAL A 312 -4.36 -13.56 7.89
N ASN A 313 -4.41 -14.45 8.87
CA ASN A 313 -3.72 -15.74 8.80
C ASN A 313 -4.44 -16.63 7.76
N TRP A 314 -4.09 -16.46 6.48
CA TRP A 314 -4.61 -17.30 5.41
C TRP A 314 -4.05 -18.72 5.59
N PRO A 315 -4.92 -19.75 5.59
CA PRO A 315 -4.46 -21.12 5.72
C PRO A 315 -3.52 -21.45 4.57
N LYS A 316 -2.31 -21.91 4.91
CA LYS A 316 -1.32 -22.35 3.92
C LYS A 316 -1.84 -23.60 3.21
N ALA A 317 -1.26 -23.92 2.06
CA ALA A 317 -1.60 -25.16 1.33
C ALA A 317 -1.49 -26.42 2.22
N GLN A 318 -0.56 -26.43 3.17
CA GLN A 318 -0.41 -27.50 4.16
C GLN A 318 -1.58 -27.56 5.16
N ASP A 319 -2.12 -26.41 5.59
CA ASP A 319 -3.26 -26.34 6.50
C ASP A 319 -4.54 -26.85 5.80
N LEU A 320 -4.71 -26.50 4.52
CA LEU A 320 -5.81 -27.01 3.69
C LEU A 320 -5.73 -28.53 3.48
N LEU A 321 -4.53 -29.07 3.23
CA LEU A 321 -4.32 -30.51 3.12
C LEU A 321 -4.62 -31.24 4.44
N PHE A 322 -4.20 -30.69 5.57
CA PHE A 322 -4.49 -31.28 6.86
C PHE A 322 -5.99 -31.26 7.16
N MET A 323 -6.65 -30.12 6.97
CA MET A 323 -8.09 -29.99 7.20
C MET A 323 -8.92 -30.92 6.31
N THR A 324 -8.57 -31.04 5.03
CA THR A 324 -9.24 -31.98 4.12
C THR A 324 -9.04 -33.43 4.56
N LEU A 325 -7.83 -33.81 4.99
CA LEU A 325 -7.53 -35.16 5.47
C LEU A 325 -8.28 -35.50 6.76
N TRP A 326 -8.43 -34.53 7.68
CA TRP A 326 -9.25 -34.69 8.88
C TRP A 326 -10.74 -34.87 8.56
N ILE A 327 -11.27 -34.12 7.59
CA ILE A 327 -12.66 -34.29 7.14
C ILE A 327 -12.86 -35.72 6.61
N TYR A 328 -11.94 -36.24 5.79
CA TYR A 328 -12.02 -37.62 5.31
C TYR A 328 -11.92 -38.65 6.43
N ALA A 329 -11.03 -38.45 7.41
CA ALA A 329 -10.90 -39.34 8.56
C ALA A 329 -12.20 -39.40 9.39
N VAL A 330 -12.84 -38.25 9.61
CA VAL A 330 -14.13 -38.17 10.32
C VAL A 330 -15.22 -38.88 9.53
N LEU A 331 -15.30 -38.68 8.21
CA LEU A 331 -16.27 -39.36 7.35
C LEU A 331 -16.08 -40.89 7.38
N ILE A 332 -14.84 -41.37 7.33
CA ILE A 332 -14.52 -42.80 7.45
C ILE A 332 -14.96 -43.33 8.82
N HIS A 333 -14.66 -42.62 9.91
CA HIS A 333 -15.10 -43.04 11.25
C HIS A 333 -16.62 -43.12 11.38
N LEU A 334 -17.35 -42.11 10.88
CA LEU A 334 -18.81 -42.13 10.88
C LEU A 334 -19.36 -43.30 10.07
N SER A 335 -18.77 -43.60 8.91
CA SER A 335 -19.19 -44.72 8.08
C SER A 335 -18.97 -46.09 8.76
N LEU A 336 -17.85 -46.26 9.49
CA LEU A 336 -17.56 -47.46 10.27
C LEU A 336 -18.53 -47.63 11.45
N ILE A 337 -18.88 -46.53 12.12
CA ILE A 337 -19.86 -46.54 13.22
C ILE A 337 -21.23 -46.99 12.68
N ILE A 338 -21.68 -46.43 11.55
CA ILE A 338 -22.95 -46.82 10.92
C ILE A 338 -22.94 -48.30 10.53
N LEU A 339 -21.83 -48.77 9.94
CA LEU A 339 -21.66 -50.16 9.55
C LEU A 339 -21.68 -51.10 10.78
N TRP A 340 -21.06 -50.70 11.88
CA TRP A 340 -21.07 -51.45 13.13
C TRP A 340 -22.47 -51.54 13.74
N ILE A 341 -23.22 -50.43 13.76
CA ILE A 341 -24.62 -50.39 14.18
C ILE A 341 -25.47 -51.33 13.31
N TYR A 342 -25.28 -51.30 11.98
CA TYR A 342 -25.95 -52.20 11.04
C TYR A 342 -25.68 -53.69 11.39
N TYR A 343 -24.43 -54.05 11.66
CA TYR A 343 -24.08 -55.43 12.04
C TYR A 343 -24.69 -55.85 13.37
N ILE A 344 -24.74 -54.98 14.38
CA ILE A 344 -25.38 -55.28 15.66
C ILE A 344 -26.88 -55.52 15.49
N HIS A 345 -27.55 -54.68 14.69
CA HIS A 345 -28.96 -54.87 14.38
C HIS A 345 -29.20 -56.21 13.68
N ARG A 346 -28.37 -56.54 12.68
CA ARG A 346 -28.46 -57.83 11.98
C ARG A 346 -28.25 -59.03 12.90
N TRP A 347 -27.28 -58.97 13.81
CA TRP A 347 -27.00 -60.03 14.79
C TRP A 347 -28.16 -60.24 15.77
N ARG A 348 -28.80 -59.17 16.25
CA ARG A 348 -29.98 -59.28 17.12
C ARG A 348 -31.20 -59.90 16.45
N THR A 349 -31.29 -59.82 15.12
CA THR A 349 -32.43 -60.38 14.36
C THR A 349 -32.27 -61.85 13.95
N VAL A 350 -31.15 -62.51 14.28
CA VAL A 350 -31.01 -63.94 14.00
C VAL A 350 -31.65 -64.75 15.14
N PRO A 351 -32.75 -65.51 14.90
CA PRO A 351 -33.38 -66.30 15.95
C PRO A 351 -32.44 -67.42 16.39
N PHE A 352 -32.23 -67.53 17.69
CA PHE A 352 -31.45 -68.58 18.33
C PHE A 352 -32.20 -69.92 18.16
N VAL A 353 -31.81 -70.73 17.17
CA VAL A 353 -32.32 -72.10 17.03
C VAL A 353 -31.47 -73.00 17.93
N PRO A 354 -32.01 -73.57 19.03
CA PRO A 354 -31.25 -74.48 19.86
C PRO A 354 -31.00 -75.77 19.06
N LYS A 355 -29.74 -76.19 18.98
CA LYS A 355 -29.38 -77.52 18.47
C LYS A 355 -29.91 -78.57 19.46
N ARG A 356 -30.71 -79.50 18.93
CA ARG A 356 -31.21 -80.69 19.65
C ARG A 356 -30.08 -81.59 20.09
#